data_AF-A0A0G1BAY5-F1
#
_entry.id   AF-A0A0G1BAY5-F1
#
_cell.length_a   1.000
_cell.length_b   1.000
_cell.length_c   1.000
_cell.angle_alpha   90.00
_cell.angle_beta   90.00
_cell.angle_gamma   90.00
#
_symmetry.space_group_name_H-M   'P 1'
#
loop_
_entity.id
_entity.type
_entity.pdbx_description
1 polymer ?
#
loop_
_entity_poly.entity_id
_entity_poly.type
_entity_poly.pdbx_seq_one_letter_code
_entity_poly.pdbx_strand_id
1 'polypeptide(L)'
;MNPSTSLRTRRLVLVDGNALLHRAYHATPPLSTSKGELVNAVYGFTSMLLRSLEELKPDYIAVAWDLKAPTFRHTEFAGYKATRKPMEEGLSGQYKHVHQVLEAFNIPEFSLAGYEADDLVGTLARQAVEKEKALEVIIVTGDRDITQLIEKRIKVLLPKKTLSDVGLYGEEEFAARYGFAPKNLVDFKALSGDASDNIPGVPGIGEVSATNLIQKYGSVEKVYKHLDELPERAKKLLEEGKGSAEMSKRLATIDTNAPIKLDLLACRVHDFEREKARQVFEELEFRSLIPRIPGHNNVILGRSEAMTPESKKDSGQAGMTGQSTTDLDHQVESILKKMSEMGVLVDLKFLGKLGKDLKGKLAHNEQAIYSNLGHQLNLNSPKQLSEVLFDELHLPVIKKTKTGRSTDEGTLRELSTAHPVIPLILQYRQLFKLISTYVDALPKAVADDGRIHSTFNVEGAATGRISSQDPNLQNIPIKGEMGSELRKAFIVPKGKILLAADYSQIELRILAHIANDPGLKAAFQQGVDVHTVAAAKIFKVPLEEVTKQQRMVGKTVNFATLYGQGAHALSKQLEVEYKVAQAYIEEYFAQFPKVKEWMEKVLQQA
;
A
#
# COMPACT_ATOMS: atom_id res chain seq x y z
N MET A 1 -43.22 22.87 -5.12
CA MET A 1 -42.72 21.68 -4.40
C MET A 1 -41.33 21.40 -4.91
N ASN A 2 -40.29 21.68 -4.10
CA ASN A 2 -38.90 21.49 -4.50
C ASN A 2 -38.54 19.99 -4.55
N PRO A 3 -37.80 19.54 -5.57
CA PRO A 3 -37.43 18.14 -5.70
C PRO A 3 -36.31 17.78 -4.71
N SER A 4 -36.54 16.71 -3.94
CA SER A 4 -35.52 15.73 -3.52
C SER A 4 -34.18 16.30 -3.01
N THR A 5 -34.14 16.80 -1.78
CA THR A 5 -32.90 16.89 -1.00
C THR A 5 -32.53 15.48 -0.55
N SER A 6 -31.63 14.82 -1.28
CA SER A 6 -30.94 13.63 -0.78
C SER A 6 -30.28 14.01 0.55
N LEU A 7 -30.75 13.41 1.66
CA LEU A 7 -30.14 13.61 2.98
C LEU A 7 -28.70 13.09 2.92
N ARG A 8 -27.72 14.00 3.02
CA ARG A 8 -26.30 13.64 3.14
C ARG A 8 -26.13 12.75 4.37
N THR A 9 -25.58 11.54 4.19
CA THR A 9 -25.17 10.67 5.29
C THR A 9 -24.16 11.40 6.16
N ARG A 10 -24.49 11.57 7.45
CA ARG A 10 -23.56 12.18 8.41
C ARG A 10 -22.51 11.16 8.82
N ARG A 11 -21.33 11.62 9.23
CA ARG A 11 -20.20 10.75 9.56
C ARG A 11 -19.58 11.08 10.91
N LEU A 12 -19.41 10.05 11.74
CA LEU A 12 -18.62 10.07 12.97
C LEU A 12 -17.31 9.33 12.75
N VAL A 13 -16.19 9.97 13.08
CA VAL A 13 -14.88 9.34 13.15
C VAL A 13 -14.52 9.06 14.60
N LEU A 14 -14.19 7.81 14.90
CA LEU A 14 -13.68 7.40 16.21
C LEU A 14 -12.22 7.00 16.05
N VAL A 15 -11.33 7.58 16.84
CA VAL A 15 -9.90 7.31 16.76
C VAL A 15 -9.48 6.50 17.98
N ASP A 16 -8.80 5.39 17.74
CA ASP A 16 -8.03 4.69 18.75
C ASP A 16 -6.69 5.42 18.93
N GLY A 17 -6.59 6.19 20.01
CA GLY A 17 -5.47 7.09 20.27
C GLY A 17 -4.16 6.34 20.47
N ASN A 18 -4.17 5.25 21.25
CA ASN A 18 -3.00 4.46 21.56
C ASN A 18 -2.42 3.78 20.32
N ALA A 19 -3.24 3.05 19.55
CA ALA A 19 -2.73 2.38 18.36
C ALA A 19 -2.24 3.38 17.30
N LEU A 20 -2.92 4.52 17.13
CA LEU A 20 -2.52 5.53 16.16
C LEU A 20 -1.22 6.23 16.57
N LEU A 21 -1.05 6.53 17.87
CA LEU A 21 0.15 7.19 18.37
C LEU A 21 1.38 6.28 18.33
N HIS A 22 1.24 5.01 18.73
CA HIS A 22 2.31 4.01 18.56
C HIS A 22 2.72 3.87 17.10
N ARG A 23 1.73 3.79 16.20
CA ARG A 23 2.00 3.74 14.76
C ARG A 23 2.72 4.99 14.27
N ALA A 24 2.30 6.17 14.70
CA ALA A 24 2.94 7.43 14.34
C ALA A 24 4.41 7.48 14.79
N TYR A 25 4.70 6.99 16.00
CA TYR A 25 6.06 6.93 16.54
C TYR A 25 7.01 6.07 15.70
N HIS A 26 6.56 4.89 15.26
CA HIS A 26 7.40 3.98 14.46
C HIS A 26 7.44 4.35 12.97
N ALA A 27 6.39 4.98 12.45
CA ALA A 27 6.32 5.37 11.04
C ALA A 27 7.04 6.70 10.75
N THR A 28 7.21 7.56 11.76
CA THR A 28 7.82 8.88 11.61
C THR A 28 9.25 8.86 12.16
N PRO A 29 10.26 9.22 11.33
CA PRO A 29 11.64 9.35 11.81
C PRO A 29 11.73 10.24 13.05
N PRO A 30 12.71 10.02 13.95
CA PRO A 30 12.92 10.88 15.11
C PRO A 30 12.99 12.36 14.69
N LEU A 31 12.17 13.18 15.35
CA LEU A 31 11.97 14.60 15.08
C LEU A 31 11.92 15.29 16.44
N SER A 32 12.71 16.34 16.62
CA SER A 32 12.77 17.10 17.87
C SER A 32 12.60 18.60 17.63
N THR A 33 12.05 19.30 18.61
CA THR A 33 11.96 20.77 18.61
C THR A 33 13.34 21.41 18.83
N SER A 34 13.45 22.73 18.65
CA SER A 34 14.65 23.51 18.98
C SER A 34 15.08 23.38 20.45
N LYS A 35 14.17 22.99 21.35
CA LYS A 35 14.44 22.73 22.78
C LYS A 35 14.94 21.30 23.05
N GLY A 36 15.06 20.46 22.02
CA GLY A 36 15.48 19.07 22.14
C GLY A 36 14.38 18.09 22.55
N GLU A 37 13.12 18.53 22.61
CA GLU A 37 11.98 17.66 22.94
C GLU A 37 11.61 16.80 21.72
N LEU A 38 11.52 15.49 21.90
CA LEU A 38 11.10 14.56 20.83
C LEU A 38 9.60 14.69 20.56
N VAL A 39 9.20 14.91 19.30
CA VAL A 39 7.82 15.20 18.87
C VAL A 39 7.38 14.43 17.62
N ASN A 40 8.15 13.42 17.19
CA ASN A 40 7.85 12.63 15.98
C ASN A 40 6.50 11.90 16.03
N ALA A 41 6.14 11.31 17.17
CA ALA A 41 4.84 10.65 17.35
C ALA A 41 3.70 11.66 17.29
N VAL A 42 3.87 12.82 17.94
CA VAL A 42 2.87 13.91 17.93
C VAL A 42 2.66 14.42 16.51
N TYR A 43 3.75 14.65 15.77
CA TYR A 43 3.70 15.10 14.37
C TYR A 43 2.99 14.10 13.47
N GLY A 44 3.35 12.82 13.59
CA GLY A 44 2.73 11.73 12.82
C GLY A 44 1.24 11.58 13.15
N PHE A 45 0.88 11.57 14.44
CA PHE A 45 -0.50 11.49 14.90
C PHE A 45 -1.33 12.66 14.36
N THR A 46 -0.83 13.89 14.52
CA THR A 46 -1.49 15.11 14.04
C THR A 46 -1.66 15.10 12.53
N SER A 47 -0.64 14.65 11.79
CA SER A 47 -0.70 14.52 10.33
C SER A 47 -1.77 13.52 9.88
N MET A 48 -1.91 12.40 10.58
CA MET A 48 -2.94 11.37 10.32
C MET A 48 -4.34 11.86 10.69
N LEU A 49 -4.47 12.59 11.81
CA LEU A 49 -5.70 13.22 12.25
C LEU A 49 -6.20 14.23 11.20
N LEU A 50 -5.37 15.22 10.83
CA LEU A 50 -5.70 16.24 9.82
C LEU A 50 -6.08 15.61 8.48
N ARG A 51 -5.34 14.59 8.06
CA ARG A 51 -5.66 13.84 6.84
C ARG A 51 -7.02 13.14 6.94
N SER A 52 -7.35 12.54 8.08
CA SER A 52 -8.66 11.93 8.31
C SER A 52 -9.78 12.97 8.22
N LEU A 53 -9.55 14.19 8.71
CA LEU A 53 -10.49 15.31 8.56
C LEU A 53 -10.66 15.74 7.09
N GLU A 54 -9.55 15.85 6.35
CA GLU A 54 -9.53 16.26 4.93
C GLU A 54 -10.22 15.23 4.01
N GLU A 55 -9.90 13.95 4.17
CA GLU A 55 -10.38 12.86 3.31
C GLU A 55 -11.78 12.40 3.67
N LEU A 56 -12.03 12.15 4.97
CA LEU A 56 -13.32 11.64 5.43
C LEU A 56 -14.36 12.73 5.60
N LYS A 57 -13.96 14.00 5.71
CA LYS A 57 -14.85 15.15 5.96
C LYS A 57 -15.94 14.84 6.99
N PRO A 58 -15.57 14.37 8.19
CA PRO A 58 -16.53 13.95 9.20
C PRO A 58 -17.33 15.14 9.74
N ASP A 59 -18.54 14.87 10.20
CA ASP A 59 -19.34 15.83 10.96
C ASP A 59 -18.97 15.78 12.45
N TYR A 60 -18.55 14.61 12.91
CA TYR A 60 -18.21 14.34 14.30
C TYR A 60 -16.88 13.58 14.44
N ILE A 61 -16.12 13.85 15.51
CA ILE A 61 -14.89 13.16 15.85
C ILE A 61 -14.72 13.00 17.37
N ALA A 62 -14.12 11.88 17.78
CA ALA A 62 -13.71 11.63 19.17
C ALA A 62 -12.50 10.68 19.21
N VAL A 63 -11.72 10.75 20.29
CA VAL A 63 -10.55 9.89 20.52
C VAL A 63 -10.72 9.09 21.81
N ALA A 64 -10.33 7.82 21.80
CA ALA A 64 -10.28 6.99 22.99
C ALA A 64 -8.83 6.66 23.38
N TRP A 65 -8.58 6.53 24.68
CA TRP A 65 -7.27 6.24 25.25
C TRP A 65 -7.33 5.15 26.32
N ASP A 66 -6.30 4.33 26.36
CA ASP A 66 -6.01 3.40 27.44
C ASP A 66 -5.57 4.15 28.70
N LEU A 67 -5.95 3.63 29.87
CA LEU A 67 -5.39 4.05 31.15
C LEU A 67 -4.44 2.99 31.69
N LYS A 68 -3.45 3.42 32.46
CA LYS A 68 -2.52 2.52 33.18
C LYS A 68 -3.21 1.87 34.38
N ALA A 69 -4.22 1.04 34.11
CA ALA A 69 -5.00 0.29 35.08
C ALA A 69 -5.27 -1.13 34.54
N PRO A 70 -5.29 -2.17 35.40
CA PRO A 70 -5.63 -3.51 34.95
C PRO A 70 -7.08 -3.53 34.44
N THR A 71 -7.27 -4.15 33.28
CA THR A 71 -8.60 -4.41 32.70
C THR A 71 -9.10 -5.79 33.12
N PHE A 72 -10.37 -6.10 32.81
CA PHE A 72 -10.93 -7.43 33.11
C PHE A 72 -10.07 -8.56 32.50
N ARG A 73 -9.46 -8.33 31.33
CA ARG A 73 -8.56 -9.28 30.66
C ARG A 73 -7.33 -9.63 31.50
N HIS A 74 -6.72 -8.62 32.13
CA HIS A 74 -5.57 -8.80 33.02
C HIS A 74 -5.94 -9.53 34.31
N THR A 75 -7.15 -9.29 34.83
CA THR A 75 -7.64 -9.97 36.04
C THR A 75 -8.03 -11.43 35.79
N GLU A 76 -8.56 -11.74 34.61
CA GLU A 76 -8.98 -13.09 34.24
C GLU A 76 -7.81 -13.97 33.76
N PHE A 77 -6.82 -13.39 33.07
CA PHE A 77 -5.68 -14.13 32.55
C PHE A 77 -4.37 -13.36 32.73
N ALA A 78 -3.54 -13.81 33.70
CA ALA A 78 -2.26 -13.18 34.02
C ALA A 78 -1.26 -13.17 32.85
N GLY A 79 -1.41 -14.06 31.86
CA GLY A 79 -0.58 -14.08 30.66
C GLY A 79 -0.93 -13.01 29.63
N TYR A 80 -2.10 -12.36 29.72
CA TYR A 80 -2.56 -11.39 28.74
C TYR A 80 -1.58 -10.22 28.61
N LYS A 81 -1.08 -9.96 27.40
CA LYS A 81 -0.07 -8.94 27.09
C LYS A 81 1.21 -8.98 27.96
N ALA A 82 1.45 -10.07 28.71
CA ALA A 82 2.59 -10.19 29.62
C ALA A 82 3.95 -10.19 28.90
N THR A 83 3.96 -10.54 27.62
CA THR A 83 5.15 -10.53 26.75
C THR A 83 5.37 -9.18 26.05
N ARG A 84 4.46 -8.21 26.20
CA ARG A 84 4.63 -6.88 25.59
C ARG A 84 5.77 -6.14 26.29
N LYS A 85 6.64 -5.54 25.48
CA LYS A 85 7.71 -4.68 25.99
C LYS A 85 7.09 -3.45 26.68
N PRO A 86 7.72 -2.93 27.75
CA PRO A 86 7.33 -1.65 28.31
C PRO A 86 7.34 -0.55 27.25
N MET A 87 6.44 0.43 27.39
CA MET A 87 6.40 1.58 26.51
C MET A 87 7.76 2.30 26.51
N GLU A 88 8.25 2.65 25.32
CA GLU A 88 9.53 3.33 25.15
C GLU A 88 9.50 4.74 25.79
N GLU A 89 10.57 5.11 26.51
CA GLU A 89 10.64 6.39 27.22
C GLU A 89 10.40 7.59 26.28
N GLY A 90 10.94 7.54 25.06
CA GLY A 90 10.76 8.57 24.04
C GLY A 90 9.32 8.75 23.54
N LEU A 91 8.45 7.75 23.70
CA LEU A 91 7.03 7.85 23.37
C LEU A 91 6.22 8.40 24.54
N SER A 92 6.56 8.01 25.77
CA SER A 92 5.79 8.39 26.96
C SER A 92 5.66 9.91 27.14
N GLY A 93 6.72 10.68 26.88
CA GLY A 93 6.73 12.15 26.96
C GLY A 93 5.85 12.85 25.92
N GLN A 94 5.46 12.16 24.84
CA GLN A 94 4.74 12.76 23.72
C GLN A 94 3.23 12.77 23.90
N TYR A 95 2.66 11.93 24.78
CA TYR A 95 1.22 11.88 25.05
C TYR A 95 0.68 13.25 25.46
N LYS A 96 1.40 13.97 26.33
CA LYS A 96 1.03 15.31 26.78
C LYS A 96 0.74 16.26 25.61
N HIS A 97 1.63 16.27 24.62
CA HIS A 97 1.53 17.16 23.46
C HIS A 97 0.41 16.73 22.51
N VAL A 98 0.09 15.44 22.45
CA VAL A 98 -1.08 14.95 21.70
C VAL A 98 -2.38 15.43 22.32
N HIS A 99 -2.52 15.33 23.64
CA HIS A 99 -3.69 15.86 24.35
C HIS A 99 -3.84 17.37 24.13
N GLN A 100 -2.74 18.13 24.16
CA GLN A 100 -2.75 19.56 23.82
C GLN A 100 -3.25 19.83 22.40
N VAL A 101 -2.86 19.01 21.42
CA VAL A 101 -3.38 19.12 20.05
C VAL A 101 -4.89 18.82 20.02
N LEU A 102 -5.34 17.75 20.66
CA LEU A 102 -6.77 17.39 20.68
C LEU A 102 -7.63 18.45 21.36
N GLU A 103 -7.17 19.00 22.48
CA GLU A 103 -7.81 20.13 23.18
C GLU A 103 -7.91 21.37 22.27
N ALA A 104 -6.84 21.70 21.54
CA ALA A 104 -6.83 22.85 20.64
C ALA A 104 -7.80 22.72 19.45
N PHE A 105 -8.09 21.49 19.02
CA PHE A 105 -9.11 21.18 18.03
C PHE A 105 -10.48 20.90 18.64
N ASN A 106 -10.64 21.08 19.96
CA ASN A 106 -11.85 20.77 20.73
C ASN A 106 -12.40 19.36 20.45
N ILE A 107 -11.50 18.37 20.34
CA ILE A 107 -11.86 16.98 20.08
C ILE A 107 -12.04 16.27 21.42
N PRO A 108 -13.24 15.73 21.73
CA PRO A 108 -13.47 15.02 22.98
C PRO A 108 -12.63 13.75 23.10
N GLU A 109 -12.12 13.54 24.31
CA GLU A 109 -11.28 12.40 24.68
C GLU A 109 -11.99 11.51 25.68
N PHE A 110 -11.95 10.19 25.46
CA PHE A 110 -12.57 9.19 26.32
C PHE A 110 -11.52 8.27 26.91
N SER A 111 -11.54 8.10 28.22
CA SER A 111 -10.71 7.13 28.93
C SER A 111 -11.46 6.63 30.16
N LEU A 112 -11.32 5.35 30.49
CA LEU A 112 -12.02 4.74 31.62
C LEU A 112 -11.21 3.59 32.21
N ALA A 113 -10.99 3.60 33.51
CA ALA A 113 -10.25 2.55 34.18
C ALA A 113 -11.01 1.21 34.09
N GLY A 114 -10.28 0.13 33.83
CA GLY A 114 -10.85 -1.21 33.67
C GLY A 114 -11.21 -1.60 32.24
N TYR A 115 -11.16 -0.66 31.28
CA TYR A 115 -11.47 -0.85 29.87
C TYR A 115 -10.30 -0.40 28.99
N GLU A 116 -10.12 -1.04 27.84
CA GLU A 116 -9.15 -0.62 26.82
C GLU A 116 -9.77 0.42 25.87
N ALA A 117 -8.94 1.17 25.15
CA ALA A 117 -9.39 2.15 24.16
C ALA A 117 -10.36 1.52 23.14
N ASP A 118 -10.10 0.28 22.74
CA ASP A 118 -10.93 -0.49 21.81
C ASP A 118 -12.35 -0.74 22.34
N ASP A 119 -12.49 -0.99 23.65
CA ASP A 119 -13.79 -1.18 24.31
C ASP A 119 -14.59 0.14 24.32
N LEU A 120 -13.91 1.26 24.54
CA LEU A 120 -14.54 2.59 24.49
C LEU A 120 -14.97 2.92 23.06
N VAL A 121 -14.11 2.70 22.06
CA VAL A 121 -14.44 2.90 20.65
C VAL A 121 -15.62 2.03 20.24
N GLY A 122 -15.63 0.74 20.62
CA GLY A 122 -16.74 -0.16 20.32
C GLY A 122 -18.06 0.29 20.96
N THR A 123 -18.00 0.73 22.21
CA THR A 123 -19.16 1.27 22.93
C THR A 123 -19.69 2.55 22.26
N LEU A 124 -18.82 3.50 21.90
CA LEU A 124 -19.20 4.74 21.23
C LEU A 124 -19.77 4.48 19.83
N ALA A 125 -19.16 3.57 19.06
CA ALA A 125 -19.63 3.20 17.73
C ALA A 125 -21.05 2.64 17.78
N ARG A 126 -21.31 1.76 18.75
CA ARG A 126 -22.63 1.17 18.97
C ARG A 126 -23.68 2.23 19.36
N GLN A 127 -23.35 3.08 20.33
CA GLN A 127 -24.24 4.17 20.74
C GLN A 127 -24.54 5.13 19.57
N ALA A 128 -23.56 5.41 18.70
CA ALA A 128 -23.73 6.29 17.55
C ALA A 128 -24.73 5.72 16.54
N VAL A 129 -24.58 4.44 16.16
CA VAL A 129 -25.48 3.79 15.19
C VAL A 129 -26.89 3.56 15.75
N GLU A 130 -27.03 3.40 17.07
CA GLU A 130 -28.33 3.31 17.76
C GLU A 130 -29.05 4.67 17.85
N LYS A 131 -28.31 5.75 18.15
CA LYS A 131 -28.89 7.10 18.29
C LYS A 131 -29.33 7.72 16.97
N GLU A 132 -28.57 7.54 15.89
CA GLU A 132 -28.85 8.19 14.61
C GLU A 132 -28.78 7.22 13.43
N LYS A 133 -29.95 6.98 12.79
CA LYS A 133 -30.08 6.01 11.68
C LYS A 133 -29.28 6.41 10.42
N ALA A 134 -29.07 7.70 10.20
CA ALA A 134 -28.36 8.26 9.04
C ALA A 134 -26.87 8.55 9.30
N LEU A 135 -26.33 8.06 10.43
CA LEU A 135 -24.93 8.22 10.81
C LEU A 135 -24.12 6.99 10.38
N GLU A 136 -23.05 7.22 9.63
CA GLU A 136 -21.98 6.27 9.34
C GLU A 136 -20.85 6.47 10.35
N VAL A 137 -20.31 5.37 10.90
CA VAL A 137 -19.16 5.40 11.80
C VAL A 137 -17.94 4.87 11.07
N ILE A 138 -16.83 5.62 11.14
CA ILE A 138 -15.52 5.17 10.67
C ILE A 138 -14.58 5.14 11.85
N ILE A 139 -14.08 3.96 12.19
CA ILE A 139 -13.09 3.77 13.24
C ILE A 139 -11.70 3.83 12.62
N VAL A 140 -10.85 4.75 13.07
CA VAL A 140 -9.46 4.89 12.64
C VAL A 140 -8.56 4.26 13.69
N THR A 141 -7.91 3.16 13.33
CA THR A 141 -7.04 2.43 14.26
C THR A 141 -5.86 1.80 13.52
N GLY A 142 -4.81 1.46 14.28
CA GLY A 142 -3.75 0.58 13.82
C GLY A 142 -4.03 -0.92 14.05
N ASP A 143 -5.00 -1.24 14.90
CA ASP A 143 -5.32 -2.58 15.34
C ASP A 143 -6.38 -3.24 14.43
N ARG A 144 -6.18 -4.52 14.13
CA ARG A 144 -7.13 -5.30 13.33
C ARG A 144 -8.23 -5.92 14.18
N ASP A 145 -8.11 -5.91 15.48
CA ASP A 145 -9.07 -6.57 16.37
C ASP A 145 -10.42 -5.84 16.38
N ILE A 146 -10.38 -4.52 16.22
CA ILE A 146 -11.55 -3.67 16.00
C ILE A 146 -12.34 -4.10 14.75
N THR A 147 -11.74 -4.81 13.78
CA THR A 147 -12.49 -5.29 12.62
C THR A 147 -13.64 -6.26 12.98
N GLN A 148 -13.67 -6.81 14.20
CA GLN A 148 -14.84 -7.54 14.71
C GLN A 148 -16.12 -6.69 14.81
N LEU A 149 -15.98 -5.36 14.91
CA LEU A 149 -17.08 -4.39 15.02
C LEU A 149 -17.63 -3.95 13.65
N ILE A 150 -17.05 -4.42 12.55
CA ILE A 150 -17.52 -4.05 11.21
C ILE A 150 -18.97 -4.54 11.03
N GLU A 151 -19.81 -3.60 10.65
CA GLU A 151 -21.21 -3.80 10.30
C GLU A 151 -21.56 -2.90 9.12
N LYS A 152 -22.76 -3.03 8.55
CA LYS A 152 -23.28 -2.18 7.47
C LYS A 152 -22.98 -0.67 7.62
N ARG A 153 -22.99 -0.13 8.84
CA ARG A 153 -22.76 1.31 9.13
C ARG A 153 -21.48 1.60 9.92
N ILE A 154 -20.69 0.58 10.24
CA ILE A 154 -19.44 0.72 10.98
C ILE A 154 -18.32 0.17 10.09
N LYS A 155 -17.42 1.06 9.67
CA LYS A 155 -16.26 0.71 8.85
C LYS A 155 -14.98 0.98 9.62
N VAL A 156 -13.92 0.25 9.30
CA VAL A 156 -12.61 0.43 9.92
C VAL A 156 -11.62 0.96 8.90
N LEU A 157 -10.98 2.08 9.21
CA LEU A 157 -9.89 2.64 8.44
C LEU A 157 -8.56 2.13 8.99
N LEU A 158 -7.88 1.29 8.23
CA LEU A 158 -6.53 0.83 8.53
C LEU A 158 -5.51 1.57 7.64
N PRO A 159 -4.68 2.47 8.18
CA PRO A 159 -3.65 3.16 7.39
C PRO A 159 -2.68 2.14 6.75
N LYS A 160 -2.42 2.22 5.44
CA LYS A 160 -1.41 1.39 4.73
C LYS A 160 -0.07 2.12 4.62
N LYS A 161 1.00 1.38 4.22
CA LYS A 161 2.39 1.86 4.02
C LYS A 161 2.56 2.97 2.97
N THR A 162 1.55 3.26 2.14
CA THR A 162 1.55 4.36 1.16
C THR A 162 0.31 5.22 1.33
N LEU A 163 0.48 6.55 1.25
CA LEU A 163 -0.61 7.53 1.43
C LEU A 163 -1.70 7.51 0.35
N SER A 164 -1.61 6.70 -0.71
CA SER A 164 -2.59 6.67 -1.81
C SER A 164 -3.58 5.51 -1.78
N ASP A 165 -3.44 4.55 -0.86
CA ASP A 165 -4.24 3.32 -0.82
C ASP A 165 -4.94 3.19 0.53
N VAL A 166 -5.96 4.03 0.76
CA VAL A 166 -6.77 4.04 1.97
C VAL A 166 -7.56 2.73 2.05
N GLY A 167 -7.16 1.83 2.95
CA GLY A 167 -7.88 0.57 3.19
C GLY A 167 -9.07 0.81 4.12
N LEU A 168 -10.16 1.37 3.59
CA LEU A 168 -11.44 1.35 4.29
C LEU A 168 -11.98 -0.09 4.24
N TYR A 169 -12.08 -0.73 5.40
CA TYR A 169 -12.60 -2.09 5.54
C TYR A 169 -14.08 -2.04 5.94
N GLY A 170 -14.94 -2.50 5.04
CA GLY A 170 -16.31 -2.90 5.32
C GLY A 170 -16.45 -4.42 5.31
N GLU A 171 -17.70 -4.89 5.28
CA GLU A 171 -18.03 -6.33 5.30
C GLU A 171 -17.44 -7.08 4.10
N GLU A 172 -17.41 -6.44 2.92
CA GLU A 172 -16.90 -7.04 1.69
C GLU A 172 -15.37 -7.23 1.74
N GLU A 173 -14.64 -6.20 2.15
CA GLU A 173 -13.18 -6.26 2.27
C GLU A 173 -12.75 -7.25 3.37
N PHE A 174 -13.50 -7.29 4.48
CA PHE A 174 -13.27 -8.27 5.53
C PHE A 174 -13.51 -9.70 5.02
N ALA A 175 -14.65 -9.96 4.38
CA ALA A 175 -15.00 -11.28 3.87
C ALA A 175 -14.02 -11.74 2.78
N ALA A 176 -13.55 -10.85 1.91
CA ALA A 176 -12.54 -11.17 0.90
C ALA A 176 -11.19 -11.59 1.51
N ARG A 177 -10.88 -11.13 2.73
CA ARG A 177 -9.64 -11.43 3.43
C ARG A 177 -9.72 -12.71 4.26
N TYR A 178 -10.76 -12.83 5.08
CA TYR A 178 -10.88 -13.91 6.08
C TYR A 178 -11.80 -15.06 5.62
N GLY A 179 -12.65 -14.82 4.62
CA GLY A 179 -13.60 -15.81 4.11
C GLY A 179 -14.81 -16.08 5.01
N PHE A 180 -14.99 -15.30 6.07
CA PHE A 180 -16.15 -15.33 6.97
C PHE A 180 -16.54 -13.90 7.41
N ALA A 181 -17.66 -13.75 8.14
CA ALA A 181 -18.18 -12.45 8.53
C ALA A 181 -17.41 -11.83 9.73
N PRO A 182 -17.34 -10.48 9.85
CA PRO A 182 -16.64 -9.78 10.94
C PRO A 182 -16.92 -10.29 12.35
N LYS A 183 -18.20 -10.54 12.66
CA LYS A 183 -18.66 -11.08 13.95
C LYS A 183 -18.03 -12.41 14.35
N ASN A 184 -17.46 -13.14 13.39
CA ASN A 184 -16.82 -14.45 13.61
C ASN A 184 -15.30 -14.34 13.78
N LEU A 185 -14.72 -13.15 13.77
CA LEU A 185 -13.30 -12.95 14.06
C LEU A 185 -12.93 -13.42 15.46
N VAL A 186 -13.78 -13.12 16.45
CA VAL A 186 -13.58 -13.54 17.84
C VAL A 186 -13.68 -15.06 17.94
N ASP A 187 -14.62 -15.69 17.22
CA ASP A 187 -14.73 -17.14 17.15
C ASP A 187 -13.47 -17.78 16.55
N PHE A 188 -12.91 -17.16 15.51
CA PHE A 188 -11.65 -17.60 14.91
C PHE A 188 -10.49 -17.52 15.91
N LYS A 189 -10.31 -16.38 16.60
CA LYS A 189 -9.26 -16.19 17.60
C LYS A 189 -9.41 -17.10 18.81
N ALA A 190 -10.64 -17.41 19.20
CA ALA A 190 -10.91 -18.37 20.27
C ALA A 190 -10.36 -19.77 19.95
N LEU A 191 -10.29 -20.14 18.67
CA LEU A 191 -9.73 -21.41 18.22
C LEU A 191 -8.23 -21.31 17.95
N SER A 192 -7.78 -20.30 17.19
CA SER A 192 -6.38 -20.19 16.75
C SER A 192 -5.43 -19.58 17.78
N GLY A 193 -5.97 -18.82 18.73
CA GLY A 193 -5.21 -17.93 19.61
C GLY A 193 -4.80 -16.63 18.91
N ASP A 194 -4.10 -15.79 19.67
CA ASP A 194 -3.47 -14.55 19.21
C ASP A 194 -2.13 -14.36 19.93
N ALA A 195 -1.04 -14.47 19.17
CA ALA A 195 0.31 -14.33 19.70
C ALA A 195 0.64 -12.90 20.17
N SER A 196 0.02 -11.86 19.57
CA SER A 196 0.29 -10.45 19.92
C SER A 196 -0.16 -10.10 21.33
N ASP A 197 -1.32 -10.64 21.73
CA ASP A 197 -1.91 -10.43 23.05
C ASP A 197 -1.70 -11.62 24.00
N ASN A 198 -0.93 -12.61 23.53
CA ASN A 198 -0.65 -13.84 24.23
C ASN A 198 -1.93 -14.63 24.59
N ILE A 199 -2.94 -14.59 23.71
CA ILE A 199 -4.18 -15.36 23.85
C ILE A 199 -3.92 -16.79 23.33
N PRO A 200 -4.16 -17.84 24.12
CA PRO A 200 -3.67 -19.18 23.80
C PRO A 200 -4.46 -19.91 22.70
N GLY A 201 -5.76 -19.65 22.56
CA GLY A 201 -6.63 -20.44 21.67
C GLY A 201 -6.76 -21.90 22.10
N VAL A 202 -7.09 -22.79 21.16
CA VAL A 202 -7.11 -24.24 21.39
C VAL A 202 -5.75 -24.83 21.01
N PRO A 203 -4.99 -25.42 21.95
CA PRO A 203 -3.71 -26.04 21.64
C PRO A 203 -3.81 -27.05 20.49
N GLY A 204 -2.99 -26.87 19.46
CA GLY A 204 -2.97 -27.74 18.28
C GLY A 204 -3.97 -27.39 17.17
N ILE A 205 -4.82 -26.37 17.36
CA ILE A 205 -5.66 -25.80 16.31
C ILE A 205 -5.03 -24.48 15.82
N GLY A 206 -4.40 -24.50 14.65
CA GLY A 206 -3.84 -23.30 14.02
C GLY A 206 -4.84 -22.53 13.15
N GLU A 207 -4.40 -21.42 12.57
CA GLU A 207 -5.24 -20.51 11.75
C GLU A 207 -5.99 -21.20 10.63
N VAL A 208 -5.36 -22.13 9.90
CA VAL A 208 -6.01 -22.85 8.78
C VAL A 208 -7.17 -23.72 9.28
N SER A 209 -6.95 -24.47 10.35
CA SER A 209 -7.96 -25.33 10.96
C SER A 209 -9.10 -24.49 11.54
N ALA A 210 -8.78 -23.40 12.25
CA ALA A 210 -9.76 -22.46 12.77
C ALA A 210 -10.61 -21.83 11.63
N THR A 211 -9.97 -21.38 10.55
CA THR A 211 -10.66 -20.81 9.37
C THR A 211 -11.66 -21.80 8.78
N ASN A 212 -11.27 -23.05 8.57
CA ASN A 212 -12.15 -24.07 8.02
C ASN A 212 -13.35 -24.37 8.94
N LEU A 213 -13.12 -24.41 10.27
CA LEU A 213 -14.18 -24.62 11.25
C LEU A 213 -15.16 -23.45 11.28
N ILE A 214 -14.67 -22.21 11.26
CA ILE A 214 -15.51 -21.01 11.25
C ILE A 214 -16.27 -20.85 9.93
N GLN A 215 -15.65 -21.15 8.78
CA GLN A 215 -16.35 -21.14 7.50
C GLN A 215 -17.47 -22.19 7.43
N LYS A 216 -17.25 -23.39 8.00
CA LYS A 216 -18.24 -24.46 8.00
C LYS A 216 -19.38 -24.21 8.99
N TYR A 217 -19.06 -23.86 10.23
CA TYR A 217 -20.04 -23.83 11.33
C TYR A 217 -20.44 -22.42 11.77
N GLY A 218 -19.67 -21.39 11.42
CA GLY A 218 -19.93 -20.00 11.77
C GLY A 218 -19.35 -19.59 13.12
N SER A 219 -19.71 -20.26 14.22
CA SER A 219 -19.27 -19.86 15.57
C SER A 219 -18.65 -21.01 16.36
N VAL A 220 -17.86 -20.69 17.39
CA VAL A 220 -17.26 -21.70 18.28
C VAL A 220 -18.33 -22.55 18.94
N GLU A 221 -19.45 -21.97 19.39
CA GLU A 221 -20.54 -22.73 20.00
C GLU A 221 -21.13 -23.75 19.02
N LYS A 222 -21.22 -23.40 17.73
CA LYS A 222 -21.69 -24.33 16.70
C LYS A 222 -20.66 -25.41 16.39
N VAL A 223 -19.37 -25.11 16.43
CA VAL A 223 -18.30 -26.12 16.35
C VAL A 223 -18.46 -27.15 17.48
N TYR A 224 -18.62 -26.69 18.72
CA TYR A 224 -18.80 -27.57 19.88
C TYR A 224 -20.11 -28.37 19.87
N LYS A 225 -21.14 -27.90 19.16
CA LYS A 225 -22.39 -28.67 18.95
C LYS A 225 -22.27 -29.78 17.91
N HIS A 226 -21.26 -29.74 17.04
CA HIS A 226 -21.06 -30.70 15.94
C HIS A 226 -19.70 -31.40 16.03
N LEU A 227 -19.21 -31.64 17.26
CA LEU A 227 -17.92 -32.32 17.47
C LEU A 227 -17.88 -33.71 16.84
N ASP A 228 -19.02 -34.42 16.80
CA ASP A 228 -19.13 -35.76 16.25
C ASP A 228 -18.97 -35.82 14.72
N GLU A 229 -19.07 -34.69 14.02
CA GLU A 229 -18.83 -34.60 12.57
C GLU A 229 -17.35 -34.36 12.22
N LEU A 230 -16.49 -34.16 13.22
CA LEU A 230 -15.09 -33.81 13.02
C LEU A 230 -14.20 -35.05 12.99
N PRO A 231 -13.06 -35.01 12.28
CA PRO A 231 -12.05 -36.05 12.39
C PRO A 231 -11.62 -36.27 13.84
N GLU A 232 -11.38 -37.53 14.22
CA GLU A 232 -11.09 -37.95 15.61
C GLU A 232 -10.03 -37.08 16.30
N ARG A 233 -8.96 -36.73 15.59
CA ARG A 233 -7.90 -35.86 16.11
C ARG A 233 -8.41 -34.46 16.45
N ALA A 234 -9.21 -33.85 15.57
CA ALA A 234 -9.73 -32.50 15.78
C ALA A 234 -10.78 -32.48 16.91
N LYS A 235 -11.63 -33.51 16.98
CA LYS A 235 -12.58 -33.71 18.07
C LYS A 235 -11.87 -33.73 19.43
N LYS A 236 -10.84 -34.57 19.58
CA LYS A 236 -10.07 -34.69 20.82
C LYS A 236 -9.42 -33.36 21.24
N LEU A 237 -8.78 -32.65 20.31
CA LEU A 237 -8.14 -31.35 20.60
C LEU A 237 -9.16 -30.30 21.07
N LEU A 238 -10.35 -30.26 20.45
CA LEU A 238 -11.41 -29.32 20.82
C LEU A 238 -12.04 -29.67 22.17
N GLU A 239 -12.25 -30.96 22.47
CA GLU A 239 -12.74 -31.42 23.78
C GLU A 239 -11.78 -31.05 24.91
N GLU A 240 -10.50 -31.38 24.76
CA GLU A 240 -9.45 -31.05 25.74
C GLU A 240 -9.23 -29.54 25.85
N GLY A 241 -9.37 -28.79 24.75
CA GLY A 241 -9.14 -27.35 24.68
C GLY A 241 -10.36 -26.46 24.95
N LYS A 242 -11.52 -27.00 25.32
CA LYS A 242 -12.78 -26.25 25.46
C LYS A 242 -12.68 -25.04 26.39
N GLY A 243 -12.12 -25.21 27.58
CA GLY A 243 -11.94 -24.12 28.54
C GLY A 243 -11.03 -23.01 27.99
N SER A 244 -9.99 -23.38 27.24
CA SER A 244 -9.08 -22.43 26.60
C SER A 244 -9.77 -21.65 25.48
N ALA A 245 -10.65 -22.30 24.70
CA ALA A 245 -11.45 -21.63 23.68
C ALA A 245 -12.41 -20.60 24.28
N GLU A 246 -13.14 -20.98 25.33
CA GLU A 246 -14.11 -20.10 26.00
C GLU A 246 -13.43 -18.87 26.62
N MET A 247 -12.30 -19.08 27.31
CA MET A 247 -11.48 -17.99 27.85
C MET A 247 -10.92 -17.10 26.74
N SER A 248 -10.32 -17.69 25.70
CA SER A 248 -9.74 -16.95 24.57
C SER A 248 -10.79 -16.12 23.84
N LYS A 249 -12.01 -16.65 23.68
CA LYS A 249 -13.14 -15.91 23.11
C LYS A 249 -13.47 -14.68 23.95
N ARG A 250 -13.57 -14.83 25.27
CA ARG A 250 -13.87 -13.71 26.18
C ARG A 250 -12.78 -12.65 26.14
N LEU A 251 -11.51 -13.05 26.19
CA LEU A 251 -10.37 -12.12 26.13
C LEU A 251 -10.31 -11.35 24.80
N ALA A 252 -10.57 -12.01 23.67
CA ALA A 252 -10.54 -11.38 22.34
C ALA A 252 -11.78 -10.53 22.01
N THR A 253 -12.87 -10.64 22.78
CA THR A 253 -14.10 -9.88 22.54
C THR A 253 -13.93 -8.44 22.99
N ILE A 254 -14.23 -7.48 22.11
CA ILE A 254 -14.34 -6.06 22.49
C ILE A 254 -15.65 -5.84 23.25
N ASP A 255 -15.57 -5.25 24.45
CA ASP A 255 -16.76 -4.89 25.21
C ASP A 255 -17.38 -3.61 24.65
N THR A 256 -18.66 -3.68 24.29
CA THR A 256 -19.42 -2.55 23.73
C THR A 256 -20.36 -1.91 24.74
N ASN A 257 -20.20 -2.21 26.03
CA ASN A 257 -21.07 -1.77 27.13
C ASN A 257 -20.32 -0.98 28.22
N ALA A 258 -19.17 -0.39 27.89
CA ALA A 258 -18.45 0.44 28.85
C ALA A 258 -19.37 1.57 29.38
N PRO A 259 -19.30 1.94 30.67
CA PRO A 259 -20.18 2.94 31.28
C PRO A 259 -19.81 4.38 30.90
N ILE A 260 -19.78 4.66 29.60
CA ILE A 260 -19.55 5.98 28.99
C ILE A 260 -20.77 6.37 28.16
N LYS A 261 -20.94 7.68 27.90
CA LYS A 261 -22.06 8.20 27.10
C LYS A 261 -21.55 9.08 25.98
N LEU A 262 -21.91 8.74 24.74
CA LEU A 262 -21.61 9.57 23.58
C LEU A 262 -22.49 10.83 23.58
N ASP A 263 -21.87 12.01 23.60
CA ASP A 263 -22.52 13.27 23.25
C ASP A 263 -22.09 13.70 21.85
N LEU A 264 -22.96 13.46 20.85
CA LEU A 264 -22.65 13.81 19.46
C LEU A 264 -22.47 15.32 19.25
N LEU A 265 -23.10 16.18 20.05
CA LEU A 265 -22.96 17.62 19.87
C LEU A 265 -21.57 18.09 20.31
N ALA A 266 -21.04 17.52 21.39
CA ALA A 266 -19.68 17.78 21.86
C ALA A 266 -18.62 17.29 20.88
N CYS A 267 -18.92 16.30 20.04
CA CYS A 267 -17.98 15.73 19.07
C CYS A 267 -17.88 16.51 17.74
N ARG A 268 -18.46 17.70 17.58
CA ARG A 268 -18.48 18.40 16.27
C ARG A 268 -17.10 18.87 15.82
N VAL A 269 -16.70 18.50 14.61
CA VAL A 269 -15.34 18.74 14.05
C VAL A 269 -14.98 20.23 13.87
N HIS A 270 -15.97 21.10 13.66
CA HIS A 270 -15.73 22.51 13.34
C HIS A 270 -15.89 23.45 14.54
N ASP A 271 -16.04 22.91 15.75
CA ASP A 271 -16.29 23.69 16.95
C ASP A 271 -14.99 23.99 17.70
N PHE A 272 -13.99 24.60 17.06
CA PHE A 272 -12.71 24.92 17.70
C PHE A 272 -12.18 26.30 17.36
N GLU A 273 -11.38 26.86 18.28
CA GLU A 273 -10.70 28.14 18.07
C GLU A 273 -9.42 27.93 17.27
N ARG A 274 -9.48 28.28 15.99
CA ARG A 274 -8.36 28.10 15.06
C ARG A 274 -7.05 28.75 15.51
N GLU A 275 -7.13 29.86 16.21
CA GLU A 275 -5.96 30.55 16.75
C GLU A 275 -5.28 29.74 17.85
N LYS A 276 -6.03 29.02 18.69
CA LYS A 276 -5.46 28.08 19.68
C LYS A 276 -4.73 26.92 18.99
N ALA A 277 -5.35 26.32 17.96
CA ALA A 277 -4.70 25.27 17.16
C ALA A 277 -3.42 25.76 16.48
N ARG A 278 -3.43 27.00 15.95
CA ARG A 278 -2.24 27.63 15.35
C ARG A 278 -1.13 27.82 16.39
N GLN A 279 -1.44 28.34 17.57
CA GLN A 279 -0.47 28.55 18.65
C GLN A 279 0.18 27.24 19.09
N VAL A 280 -0.60 26.18 19.30
CA VAL A 280 -0.05 24.86 19.64
C VAL A 280 0.88 24.34 18.53
N PHE A 281 0.53 24.51 17.25
CA PHE A 281 1.40 24.10 16.15
C PHE A 281 2.68 24.94 16.07
N GLU A 282 2.64 26.22 16.44
CA GLU A 282 3.84 27.06 16.52
C GLU A 282 4.75 26.66 17.67
N GLU A 283 4.20 26.37 18.84
CA GLU A 283 4.94 25.89 20.02
C GLU A 283 5.61 24.54 19.76
N LEU A 284 4.94 23.65 19.04
CA LEU A 284 5.46 22.35 18.62
C LEU A 284 6.33 22.43 17.35
N GLU A 285 6.51 23.62 16.78
CA GLU A 285 7.26 23.87 15.53
C GLU A 285 6.71 23.14 14.29
N PHE A 286 5.42 22.77 14.29
CA PHE A 286 4.70 22.10 13.20
C PHE A 286 4.26 23.05 12.08
N ARG A 287 5.19 23.88 11.59
CA ARG A 287 4.91 24.93 10.59
C ARG A 287 4.31 24.38 9.30
N SER A 288 4.69 23.17 8.89
CA SER A 288 4.15 22.47 7.72
C SER A 288 2.68 22.04 7.87
N LEU A 289 2.18 21.91 9.10
CA LEU A 289 0.79 21.48 9.37
C LEU A 289 -0.17 22.66 9.54
N ILE A 290 0.32 23.88 9.77
CA ILE A 290 -0.51 25.09 9.93
C ILE A 290 -1.45 25.32 8.72
N PRO A 291 -0.98 25.21 7.45
CA PRO A 291 -1.86 25.39 6.29
C PRO A 291 -2.98 24.35 6.20
N ARG A 292 -2.81 23.20 6.85
CA ARG A 292 -3.76 22.07 6.85
C ARG A 292 -4.83 22.19 7.94
N ILE A 293 -4.75 23.19 8.82
CA ILE A 293 -5.80 23.46 9.79
C ILE A 293 -7.08 23.85 9.03
N PRO A 294 -8.22 23.15 9.25
CA PRO A 294 -9.47 23.46 8.56
C PRO A 294 -9.85 24.94 8.63
N GLY A 295 -10.24 25.52 7.49
CA GLY A 295 -10.67 26.94 7.39
C GLY A 295 -9.57 27.95 7.05
N HIS A 296 -8.42 27.53 6.51
CA HIS A 296 -7.33 28.41 6.07
C HIS A 296 -7.67 29.26 4.84
N ASN A 297 -8.10 30.51 5.05
CA ASN A 297 -8.12 31.56 4.02
C ASN A 297 -6.73 32.21 3.91
N ASN A 298 -6.13 32.20 2.71
CA ASN A 298 -5.01 33.08 2.39
C ASN A 298 -5.47 34.53 2.46
N VAL A 299 -5.21 35.19 3.58
CA VAL A 299 -5.25 36.65 3.64
C VAL A 299 -4.00 37.16 2.93
N ILE A 300 -4.11 37.35 1.62
CA ILE A 300 -3.18 38.21 0.88
C ILE A 300 -3.45 39.64 1.38
N LEU A 301 -2.63 40.10 2.32
CA LEU A 301 -2.55 41.53 2.66
C LEU A 301 -2.09 42.27 1.40
N GLY A 302 -2.97 43.13 0.92
CA GLY A 302 -2.93 43.70 -0.43
C GLY A 302 -1.75 44.61 -0.73
N ARG A 303 -1.42 44.63 -2.02
CA ARG A 303 -1.05 45.86 -2.75
C ARG A 303 -1.73 45.85 -4.12
N SER A 304 -2.77 46.70 -4.19
CA SER A 304 -3.26 47.53 -5.30
C SER A 304 -3.14 47.06 -6.75
N GLU A 305 -4.32 46.82 -7.34
CA GLU A 305 -4.82 47.25 -8.67
C GLU A 305 -3.84 47.35 -9.86
N ALA A 306 -4.04 46.51 -10.89
CA ALA A 306 -4.82 46.85 -12.10
C ALA A 306 -4.67 45.77 -13.20
N MET A 307 -5.67 45.74 -14.10
CA MET A 307 -5.78 44.98 -15.37
C MET A 307 -6.38 43.55 -15.32
N THR A 308 -7.70 43.49 -15.52
CA THR A 308 -8.41 42.44 -16.30
C THR A 308 -8.20 42.68 -17.82
N PRO A 309 -8.63 41.81 -18.76
CA PRO A 309 -9.40 40.53 -18.68
C PRO A 309 -8.61 39.36 -19.37
N GLU A 310 -8.97 38.08 -19.40
CA GLU A 310 -10.20 37.47 -19.96
C GLU A 310 -10.11 35.92 -19.83
N SER A 311 -11.28 35.28 -19.75
CA SER A 311 -11.62 33.84 -19.75
C SER A 311 -10.55 32.76 -20.02
N LYS A 312 -10.40 31.82 -19.06
CA LYS A 312 -10.23 30.38 -19.38
C LYS A 312 -11.12 29.52 -18.47
N LYS A 313 -11.90 28.66 -19.14
CA LYS A 313 -12.79 27.65 -18.59
C LYS A 313 -12.04 26.63 -17.75
N ASP A 314 -12.73 26.18 -16.72
CA ASP A 314 -12.57 24.94 -15.96
C ASP A 314 -11.75 23.84 -16.64
N SER A 315 -10.63 23.50 -16.00
CA SER A 315 -10.14 22.14 -15.92
C SER A 315 -9.73 21.90 -14.47
N GLY A 316 -10.59 21.23 -13.72
CA GLY A 316 -10.38 20.89 -12.32
C GLY A 316 -9.19 19.97 -12.15
N GLN A 317 -8.04 20.55 -11.84
CA GLN A 317 -6.92 19.93 -11.13
C GLN A 317 -6.25 21.05 -10.34
N ALA A 318 -6.70 21.25 -9.10
CA ALA A 318 -5.92 22.00 -8.13
C ALA A 318 -4.70 21.14 -7.79
N GLY A 319 -3.60 21.39 -8.50
CA GLY A 319 -2.30 20.81 -8.20
C GLY A 319 -1.92 21.14 -6.76
N MET A 320 -1.66 20.10 -5.96
CA MET A 320 -0.92 20.23 -4.72
C MET A 320 0.49 20.71 -5.07
N THR A 321 0.77 21.99 -4.86
CA THR A 321 2.15 22.45 -4.69
C THR A 321 2.60 22.01 -3.31
N GLY A 322 3.10 20.77 -3.21
CA GLY A 322 3.72 20.24 -1.99
C GLY A 322 5.04 20.94 -1.71
N GLN A 323 5.27 21.31 -0.45
CA GLN A 323 6.51 21.93 0.01
C GLN A 323 7.53 20.84 0.34
N SER A 324 8.67 20.92 -0.36
CA SER A 324 9.83 20.03 -0.22
C SER A 324 10.24 19.76 1.24
N THR A 325 10.51 18.50 1.57
CA THR A 325 10.64 17.99 2.94
C THR A 325 12.07 17.94 3.50
N THR A 326 13.10 18.18 2.68
CA THR A 326 14.51 18.17 3.10
C THR A 326 15.32 19.26 2.40
N ASP A 327 16.48 19.64 2.97
CA ASP A 327 17.43 20.55 2.30
C ASP A 327 17.87 20.03 0.92
N LEU A 328 17.95 18.70 0.76
CA LEU A 328 18.27 18.07 -0.52
C LEU A 328 17.12 18.20 -1.53
N ASP A 329 15.87 18.02 -1.08
CA ASP A 329 14.69 18.15 -1.94
C ASP A 329 14.60 19.58 -2.49
N HIS A 330 14.86 20.61 -1.67
CA HIS A 330 14.88 22.01 -2.10
C HIS A 330 16.00 22.29 -3.11
N GLN A 331 17.19 21.70 -2.89
CA GLN A 331 18.31 21.86 -3.82
C GLN A 331 17.99 21.23 -5.19
N VAL A 332 17.39 20.04 -5.20
CA VAL A 332 17.04 19.30 -6.41
C VAL A 332 15.87 19.94 -7.13
N GLU A 333 14.90 20.54 -6.44
CA GLU A 333 13.72 21.18 -7.02
C GLU A 333 14.09 22.24 -8.06
N SER A 334 15.10 23.07 -7.77
CA SER A 334 15.59 24.09 -8.71
C SER A 334 16.17 23.49 -10.01
N ILE A 335 16.77 22.29 -9.92
CA ILE A 335 17.33 21.56 -11.06
C ILE A 335 16.19 20.93 -11.87
N LEU A 336 15.22 20.31 -11.20
CA LEU A 336 14.06 19.70 -11.83
C LEU A 336 13.19 20.72 -12.56
N LYS A 337 13.03 21.91 -11.99
CA LYS A 337 12.36 23.02 -12.66
C LYS A 337 13.07 23.42 -13.96
N LYS A 338 14.40 23.59 -13.92
CA LYS A 338 15.21 23.86 -15.13
C LYS A 338 15.10 22.74 -16.18
N MET A 339 15.06 21.48 -15.75
CA MET A 339 14.87 20.34 -16.64
C MET A 339 13.49 20.39 -17.32
N SER A 340 12.45 20.74 -16.55
CA SER A 340 11.08 20.89 -17.04
C SER A 340 10.97 22.04 -18.04
N GLU A 341 11.55 23.20 -17.72
CA GLU A 341 11.58 24.38 -18.59
C GLU A 341 12.37 24.14 -19.88
N MET A 342 13.49 23.42 -19.81
CA MET A 342 14.33 23.13 -20.98
C MET A 342 13.68 22.12 -21.94
N GLY A 343 12.98 21.11 -21.39
CA GLY A 343 12.36 20.04 -22.15
C GLY A 343 13.33 19.20 -23.01
N VAL A 344 12.78 18.19 -23.68
CA VAL A 344 13.52 17.32 -24.62
C VAL A 344 12.97 17.46 -26.02
N LEU A 345 13.85 17.65 -27.01
CA LEU A 345 13.47 17.81 -28.42
C LEU A 345 13.01 16.46 -29.00
N VAL A 346 11.92 16.50 -29.77
CA VAL A 346 11.31 15.30 -30.35
C VAL A 346 11.23 15.40 -31.87
N ASP A 347 11.67 14.35 -32.57
CA ASP A 347 11.49 14.21 -34.01
C ASP A 347 10.07 13.72 -34.34
N LEU A 348 9.16 14.67 -34.53
CA LEU A 348 7.76 14.41 -34.91
C LEU A 348 7.63 13.69 -36.26
N LYS A 349 8.57 13.92 -37.20
CA LYS A 349 8.53 13.25 -38.52
C LYS A 349 8.88 11.78 -38.37
N PHE A 350 9.92 11.49 -37.59
CA PHE A 350 10.30 10.13 -37.25
C PHE A 350 9.18 9.40 -36.48
N LEU A 351 8.59 10.04 -35.46
CA LEU A 351 7.44 9.46 -34.74
C LEU A 351 6.26 9.18 -35.67
N GLY A 352 5.94 10.09 -36.59
CA GLY A 352 4.88 9.89 -37.57
C GLY A 352 5.15 8.70 -38.50
N LYS A 353 6.40 8.52 -38.94
CA LYS A 353 6.80 7.35 -39.76
C LYS A 353 6.71 6.06 -38.94
N LEU A 354 7.32 6.03 -37.75
CA LEU A 354 7.28 4.89 -36.85
C LEU A 354 5.83 4.50 -36.53
N GLY A 355 4.95 5.48 -36.31
CA GLY A 355 3.54 5.25 -36.06
C GLY A 355 2.80 4.62 -37.23
N LYS A 356 3.09 5.02 -38.47
CA LYS A 356 2.53 4.35 -39.67
C LYS A 356 2.99 2.90 -39.76
N ASP A 357 4.28 2.65 -39.57
CA ASP A 357 4.86 1.30 -39.64
C ASP A 357 4.27 0.38 -38.55
N LEU A 358 4.15 0.88 -37.32
CA LEU A 358 3.58 0.12 -36.20
C LEU A 358 2.07 -0.13 -36.38
N LYS A 359 1.30 0.86 -36.85
CA LYS A 359 -0.13 0.68 -37.14
C LYS A 359 -0.36 -0.31 -38.27
N GLY A 360 0.51 -0.34 -39.28
CA GLY A 360 0.49 -1.37 -40.33
C GLY A 360 0.73 -2.79 -39.76
N LYS A 361 1.74 -2.94 -38.90
CA LYS A 361 2.01 -4.22 -38.20
C LYS A 361 0.84 -4.65 -37.29
N LEU A 362 0.24 -3.70 -36.58
CA LEU A 362 -0.92 -3.95 -35.72
C LEU A 362 -2.11 -4.48 -36.53
N ALA A 363 -2.45 -3.81 -37.63
CA ALA A 363 -3.55 -4.21 -38.52
C ALA A 363 -3.31 -5.59 -39.16
N HIS A 364 -2.07 -5.87 -39.57
CA HIS A 364 -1.71 -7.20 -40.07
C HIS A 364 -1.89 -8.30 -39.00
N ASN A 365 -1.46 -8.03 -37.77
CA ASN A 365 -1.61 -8.99 -36.66
C ASN A 365 -3.08 -9.20 -36.28
N GLU A 366 -3.87 -8.12 -36.26
CA GLU A 366 -5.31 -8.16 -36.03
C GLU A 366 -6.03 -9.03 -37.07
N GLN A 367 -5.70 -8.87 -38.35
CA GLN A 367 -6.27 -9.69 -39.42
C GLN A 367 -5.84 -11.16 -39.32
N ALA A 368 -4.60 -11.44 -38.90
CA ALA A 368 -4.15 -12.80 -38.63
C ALA A 368 -4.92 -13.44 -37.47
N ILE A 369 -5.19 -12.68 -36.40
CA ILE A 369 -6.02 -13.14 -35.27
C ILE A 369 -7.44 -13.45 -35.73
N TYR A 370 -8.09 -12.54 -36.47
CA TYR A 370 -9.44 -12.78 -36.99
C TYR A 370 -9.51 -13.97 -37.94
N SER A 371 -8.48 -14.19 -38.75
CA SER A 371 -8.41 -15.37 -39.63
C SER A 371 -8.29 -16.69 -38.84
N ASN A 372 -7.63 -16.66 -37.67
CA ASN A 372 -7.53 -17.83 -36.79
C ASN A 372 -8.82 -18.08 -36.00
N LEU A 373 -9.56 -17.03 -35.65
CA LEU A 373 -10.80 -17.14 -34.85
C LEU A 373 -12.06 -17.33 -35.71
N GLY A 374 -12.01 -16.95 -37.00
CA GLY A 374 -13.15 -17.05 -37.92
C GLY A 374 -14.17 -15.92 -37.78
N HIS A 375 -14.01 -15.01 -36.83
CA HIS A 375 -14.86 -13.82 -36.66
C HIS A 375 -14.07 -12.64 -36.07
N GLN A 376 -14.71 -11.47 -36.06
CA GLN A 376 -14.15 -10.27 -35.47
C GLN A 376 -14.57 -10.13 -34.00
N LEU A 377 -13.71 -9.50 -33.20
CA LEU A 377 -13.98 -9.11 -31.83
C LEU A 377 -13.13 -7.90 -31.44
N ASN A 378 -13.49 -7.25 -30.33
CA ASN A 378 -12.64 -6.24 -29.72
C ASN A 378 -11.53 -6.90 -28.90
N LEU A 379 -10.33 -6.99 -29.49
CA LEU A 379 -9.13 -7.58 -28.88
C LEU A 379 -8.64 -6.86 -27.62
N ASN A 380 -9.10 -5.63 -27.40
CA ASN A 380 -8.78 -4.83 -26.20
C ASN A 380 -9.82 -5.01 -25.08
N SER A 381 -10.93 -5.70 -25.32
CA SER A 381 -11.93 -6.01 -24.29
C SER A 381 -11.57 -7.32 -23.58
N PRO A 382 -11.18 -7.28 -22.28
CA PRO A 382 -10.80 -8.50 -21.56
C PRO A 382 -11.96 -9.50 -21.45
N LYS A 383 -13.21 -9.01 -21.45
CA LYS A 383 -14.42 -9.85 -21.38
C LYS A 383 -14.61 -10.64 -22.68
N GLN A 384 -14.65 -9.96 -23.82
CA GLN A 384 -14.83 -10.62 -25.12
C GLN A 384 -13.69 -11.59 -25.41
N LEU A 385 -12.45 -11.18 -25.11
CA LEU A 385 -11.31 -12.08 -25.28
C LEU A 385 -11.37 -13.27 -24.31
N SER A 386 -11.87 -13.08 -23.09
CA SER A 386 -12.06 -14.19 -22.15
C SER A 386 -13.10 -15.20 -22.63
N GLU A 387 -14.22 -14.73 -23.20
CA GLU A 387 -15.26 -15.58 -23.78
C GLU A 387 -14.69 -16.42 -24.93
N VAL A 388 -14.02 -15.78 -25.90
CA VAL A 388 -13.40 -16.51 -27.03
C VAL A 388 -12.35 -17.52 -26.56
N LEU A 389 -11.44 -17.12 -25.66
CA LEU A 389 -10.35 -18.01 -25.25
C LEU A 389 -10.83 -19.23 -24.46
N PHE A 390 -11.82 -19.06 -23.59
CA PHE A 390 -12.19 -20.11 -22.62
C PHE A 390 -13.53 -20.79 -22.93
N ASP A 391 -14.47 -20.10 -23.58
CA ASP A 391 -15.77 -20.68 -23.96
C ASP A 391 -15.75 -21.22 -25.39
N GLU A 392 -15.13 -20.52 -26.35
CA GLU A 392 -15.13 -20.97 -27.76
C GLU A 392 -13.94 -21.87 -28.08
N LEU A 393 -12.72 -21.46 -27.70
CA LEU A 393 -11.51 -22.25 -27.92
C LEU A 393 -11.27 -23.30 -26.83
N HIS A 394 -12.12 -23.31 -25.79
CA HIS A 394 -12.06 -24.27 -24.67
C HIS A 394 -10.67 -24.39 -24.01
N LEU A 395 -9.90 -23.29 -23.94
CA LEU A 395 -8.58 -23.30 -23.31
C LEU A 395 -8.68 -23.46 -21.78
N PRO A 396 -7.66 -24.03 -21.12
CA PRO A 396 -7.69 -24.23 -19.68
C PRO A 396 -7.64 -22.89 -18.93
N VAL A 397 -8.47 -22.76 -17.90
CA VAL A 397 -8.51 -21.57 -17.03
C VAL A 397 -7.44 -21.70 -15.95
N ILE A 398 -6.31 -21.04 -16.17
CA ILE A 398 -5.15 -21.08 -15.27
C ILE A 398 -5.34 -20.17 -14.04
N LYS A 399 -5.95 -18.99 -14.24
CA LYS A 399 -6.06 -17.94 -13.21
C LYS A 399 -7.40 -17.21 -13.31
N LYS A 400 -8.02 -16.93 -12.16
CA LYS A 400 -9.23 -16.11 -12.04
C LYS A 400 -8.93 -14.84 -11.26
N THR A 401 -9.56 -13.75 -11.65
CA THR A 401 -9.54 -12.45 -10.96
C THR A 401 -10.95 -12.11 -10.46
N LYS A 402 -11.07 -11.03 -9.68
CA LYS A 402 -12.37 -10.53 -9.20
C LYS A 402 -13.39 -10.25 -10.31
N THR A 403 -12.92 -9.99 -11.55
CA THR A 403 -13.74 -9.60 -12.70
C THR A 403 -13.95 -10.74 -13.71
N GLY A 404 -13.43 -11.94 -13.46
CA GLY A 404 -13.62 -13.10 -14.33
C GLY A 404 -12.35 -13.92 -14.56
N ARG A 405 -12.30 -14.65 -15.68
CA ARG A 405 -11.12 -15.45 -16.05
C ARG A 405 -10.03 -14.51 -16.56
N SER A 406 -8.81 -14.69 -16.07
CA SER A 406 -7.68 -13.82 -16.40
C SER A 406 -7.31 -13.97 -17.86
N THR A 407 -7.10 -12.84 -18.53
CA THR A 407 -6.40 -12.78 -19.82
C THR A 407 -5.12 -11.95 -19.70
N ASP A 408 -4.53 -11.80 -18.51
CA ASP A 408 -3.30 -11.02 -18.34
C ASP A 408 -2.09 -11.63 -19.10
N GLU A 409 -1.01 -10.85 -19.24
CA GLU A 409 0.17 -11.28 -20.00
C GLU A 409 0.77 -12.59 -19.47
N GLY A 410 0.80 -12.78 -18.14
CA GLY A 410 1.29 -14.02 -17.53
C GLY A 410 0.43 -15.22 -17.90
N THR A 411 -0.90 -15.09 -17.80
CA THR A 411 -1.84 -16.15 -18.16
C THR A 411 -1.72 -16.52 -19.64
N LEU A 412 -1.61 -15.52 -20.52
CA LEU A 412 -1.44 -15.75 -21.96
C LEU A 412 -0.08 -16.38 -22.29
N ARG A 413 0.99 -16.07 -21.56
CA ARG A 413 2.30 -16.72 -21.75
C ARG A 413 2.25 -18.20 -21.38
N GLU A 414 1.60 -18.55 -20.28
CA GLU A 414 1.39 -19.94 -19.88
C GLU A 414 0.53 -20.71 -20.89
N LEU A 415 -0.40 -20.02 -21.58
CA LEU A 415 -1.24 -20.59 -22.65
C LEU A 415 -0.61 -20.51 -24.06
N SER A 416 0.62 -20.02 -24.19
CA SER A 416 1.22 -19.72 -25.51
C SER A 416 1.34 -20.93 -26.43
N THR A 417 1.51 -22.13 -25.87
CA THR A 417 1.57 -23.40 -26.60
C THR A 417 0.21 -24.05 -26.82
N ALA A 418 -0.85 -23.57 -26.15
CA ALA A 418 -2.17 -24.17 -26.21
C ALA A 418 -2.93 -23.82 -27.49
N HIS A 419 -2.65 -22.66 -28.10
CA HIS A 419 -3.26 -22.27 -29.39
C HIS A 419 -2.40 -21.25 -30.16
N PRO A 420 -2.27 -21.35 -31.49
CA PRO A 420 -1.44 -20.44 -32.31
C PRO A 420 -1.90 -18.97 -32.27
N VAL A 421 -3.16 -18.71 -31.88
CA VAL A 421 -3.68 -17.34 -31.73
C VAL A 421 -3.10 -16.60 -30.52
N ILE A 422 -2.64 -17.32 -29.49
CA ILE A 422 -2.18 -16.71 -28.23
C ILE A 422 -0.91 -15.88 -28.42
N PRO A 423 0.15 -16.39 -29.09
CA PRO A 423 1.31 -15.57 -29.45
C PRO A 423 0.95 -14.31 -30.26
N LEU A 424 -0.03 -14.41 -31.17
CA LEU A 424 -0.50 -13.27 -31.96
C LEU A 424 -1.19 -12.22 -31.08
N ILE A 425 -2.06 -12.63 -30.16
CA ILE A 425 -2.71 -11.73 -29.19
C ILE A 425 -1.68 -11.02 -28.29
N LEU A 426 -0.66 -11.75 -27.83
CA LEU A 426 0.43 -11.16 -27.04
C LEU A 426 1.17 -10.07 -27.82
N GLN A 427 1.51 -10.34 -29.08
CA GLN A 427 2.14 -9.36 -29.96
C GLN A 427 1.23 -8.16 -30.25
N TYR A 428 -0.06 -8.40 -30.52
CA TYR A 428 -1.05 -7.34 -30.74
C TYR A 428 -1.12 -6.40 -29.55
N ARG A 429 -1.24 -6.91 -28.32
CA ARG A 429 -1.33 -6.08 -27.11
C ARG A 429 -0.07 -5.28 -26.85
N GLN A 430 1.10 -5.87 -27.13
CA GLN A 430 2.37 -5.15 -27.03
C GLN A 430 2.43 -3.97 -28.01
N LEU A 431 2.05 -4.21 -29.27
CA LEU A 431 1.99 -3.17 -30.31
C LEU A 431 0.94 -2.11 -29.98
N PHE A 432 -0.26 -2.51 -29.58
CA PHE A 432 -1.36 -1.61 -29.23
C PHE A 432 -0.95 -0.68 -28.09
N LYS A 433 -0.39 -1.22 -27.00
CA LYS A 433 0.10 -0.41 -25.86
C LYS A 433 1.19 0.57 -26.31
N LEU A 434 2.13 0.13 -27.15
CA LEU A 434 3.18 1.01 -27.66
C LEU A 434 2.59 2.17 -28.47
N ILE A 435 1.61 1.88 -29.33
CA ILE A 435 0.94 2.87 -30.17
C ILE A 435 0.11 3.84 -29.32
N SER A 436 -0.81 3.31 -28.51
CA SER A 436 -1.77 4.10 -27.74
C SER A 436 -1.10 4.95 -26.66
N THR A 437 -0.12 4.40 -25.96
CA THR A 437 0.51 5.06 -24.81
C THR A 437 1.64 6.00 -25.21
N TYR A 438 2.33 5.74 -26.33
CA TYR A 438 3.51 6.52 -26.70
C TYR A 438 3.39 7.17 -28.09
N VAL A 439 3.15 6.40 -29.15
CA VAL A 439 3.16 6.93 -30.52
C VAL A 439 2.06 7.98 -30.74
N ASP A 440 0.85 7.74 -30.22
CA ASP A 440 -0.28 8.65 -30.40
C ASP A 440 -0.34 9.76 -29.33
N ALA A 441 0.27 9.53 -28.17
CA ALA A 441 0.25 10.45 -27.04
C ALA A 441 1.42 11.44 -27.05
N LEU A 442 2.64 10.99 -27.36
CA LEU A 442 3.83 11.85 -27.33
C LEU A 442 3.73 13.05 -28.28
N PRO A 443 3.25 12.93 -29.54
CA PRO A 443 3.10 14.08 -30.42
C PRO A 443 2.15 15.15 -29.87
N LYS A 444 1.14 14.75 -29.07
CA LYS A 444 0.18 15.68 -28.45
C LYS A 444 0.77 16.40 -27.23
N ALA A 445 1.85 15.87 -26.67
CA ALA A 445 2.56 16.44 -25.53
C ALA A 445 3.75 17.32 -25.95
N VAL A 446 4.01 17.45 -27.26
CA VAL A 446 5.04 18.34 -27.80
C VAL A 446 4.49 19.76 -27.84
N ALA A 447 5.19 20.69 -27.19
CA ALA A 447 4.88 22.11 -27.20
C ALA A 447 5.33 22.78 -28.52
N ASP A 448 4.97 24.05 -28.70
CA ASP A 448 5.24 24.81 -29.94
C ASP A 448 6.74 24.93 -30.27
N ASP A 449 7.62 24.78 -29.29
CA ASP A 449 9.07 24.80 -29.45
C ASP A 449 9.66 23.45 -29.92
N GLY A 450 8.80 22.46 -30.19
CA GLY A 450 9.17 21.12 -30.62
C GLY A 450 9.63 20.20 -29.48
N ARG A 451 9.43 20.60 -28.22
CA ARG A 451 9.91 19.86 -27.05
C ARG A 451 8.79 19.30 -26.20
N ILE A 452 9.12 18.25 -25.45
CA ILE A 452 8.28 17.74 -24.36
C ILE A 452 8.80 18.31 -23.04
N HIS A 453 7.91 18.96 -22.30
CA HIS A 453 8.15 19.55 -20.98
C HIS A 453 7.43 18.72 -19.92
N SER A 454 8.07 17.66 -19.44
CA SER A 454 7.50 16.88 -18.33
C SER A 454 7.69 17.61 -17.01
N THR A 455 6.71 17.46 -16.12
CA THR A 455 6.82 17.90 -14.73
C THR A 455 7.42 16.78 -13.89
N PHE A 456 8.51 17.07 -13.20
CA PHE A 456 9.19 16.14 -12.30
C PHE A 456 8.82 16.45 -10.85
N ASN A 457 8.27 15.47 -10.14
CA ASN A 457 7.90 15.61 -8.74
C ASN A 457 8.85 14.81 -7.85
N VAL A 458 9.40 15.47 -6.83
CA VAL A 458 10.19 14.82 -5.77
C VAL A 458 9.26 14.05 -4.83
N GLU A 459 8.04 14.55 -4.64
CA GLU A 459 6.99 13.94 -3.84
C GLU A 459 6.10 13.06 -4.72
N GLY A 460 6.18 11.74 -4.56
CA GLY A 460 5.29 10.83 -5.29
C GLY A 460 5.56 9.34 -5.08
N ALA A 461 6.83 8.91 -5.16
CA ALA A 461 7.18 7.51 -4.89
C ALA A 461 7.56 7.34 -3.42
N ALA A 462 6.97 6.35 -2.74
CA ALA A 462 7.34 5.99 -1.36
C ALA A 462 8.82 5.60 -1.18
N THR A 463 9.52 5.32 -2.28
CA THR A 463 10.96 5.03 -2.30
C THR A 463 11.84 6.28 -2.37
N GLY A 464 11.26 7.49 -2.37
CA GLY A 464 11.99 8.75 -2.58
C GLY A 464 12.50 8.95 -4.02
N ARG A 465 11.99 8.18 -4.99
CA ARG A 465 12.32 8.36 -6.41
C ARG A 465 11.53 9.53 -6.98
N ILE A 466 12.19 10.35 -7.79
CA ILE A 466 11.52 11.36 -8.62
C ILE A 466 10.47 10.66 -9.49
N SER A 467 9.31 11.27 -9.66
CA SER A 467 8.28 10.85 -10.61
C SER A 467 8.14 11.86 -11.75
N SER A 468 7.59 11.44 -12.88
CA SER A 468 7.39 12.29 -14.07
C SER A 468 5.94 12.19 -14.54
N GLN A 469 5.32 13.33 -14.83
CA GLN A 469 3.96 13.43 -15.34
C GLN A 469 3.86 14.49 -16.45
N ASP A 470 2.75 14.44 -17.19
CA ASP A 470 2.39 15.38 -18.25
C ASP A 470 3.49 15.68 -19.29
N PRO A 471 4.05 14.67 -19.99
CA PRO A 471 3.75 13.23 -19.94
C PRO A 471 4.76 12.46 -19.05
N ASN A 472 4.42 11.23 -18.66
CA ASN A 472 5.34 10.37 -17.91
C ASN A 472 6.45 9.81 -18.81
N LEU A 473 7.67 10.33 -18.64
CA LEU A 473 8.86 9.93 -19.41
C LEU A 473 9.61 8.74 -18.81
N GLN A 474 9.29 8.33 -17.58
CA GLN A 474 9.96 7.23 -16.88
C GLN A 474 9.49 5.86 -17.34
N ASN A 475 8.24 5.77 -17.80
CA ASN A 475 7.65 4.52 -18.26
C ASN A 475 8.01 4.16 -19.71
N ILE A 476 8.77 4.99 -20.41
CA ILE A 476 9.16 4.74 -21.81
C ILE A 476 9.96 3.43 -21.89
N PRO A 477 9.50 2.44 -22.67
CA PRO A 477 10.12 1.12 -22.75
C PRO A 477 11.63 1.19 -23.04
N ILE A 478 12.42 0.42 -22.27
CA ILE A 478 13.88 0.30 -22.44
C ILE A 478 14.24 -0.97 -23.23
N LYS A 479 13.46 -2.04 -23.06
CA LYS A 479 13.76 -3.38 -23.58
C LYS A 479 12.98 -3.68 -24.85
N GLY A 480 13.61 -4.45 -25.74
CA GLY A 480 13.05 -4.88 -27.03
C GLY A 480 13.38 -3.90 -28.16
N GLU A 481 13.48 -4.41 -29.39
CA GLU A 481 13.81 -3.64 -30.59
C GLU A 481 12.91 -2.40 -30.71
N MET A 482 11.61 -2.56 -30.48
CA MET A 482 10.62 -1.50 -30.63
C MET A 482 10.74 -0.38 -29.58
N GLY A 483 11.15 -0.70 -28.34
CA GLY A 483 11.39 0.31 -27.31
C GLY A 483 12.63 1.16 -27.61
N SER A 484 13.67 0.52 -28.14
CA SER A 484 14.88 1.21 -28.62
C SER A 484 14.58 2.14 -29.79
N GLU A 485 13.77 1.69 -30.76
CA GLU A 485 13.35 2.54 -31.88
C GLU A 485 12.56 3.78 -31.41
N LEU A 486 11.63 3.63 -30.46
CA LEU A 486 10.88 4.77 -29.92
C LEU A 486 11.82 5.83 -29.30
N ARG A 487 12.89 5.40 -28.61
CA ARG A 487 13.84 6.32 -27.97
C ARG A 487 14.64 7.15 -28.97
N LYS A 488 14.78 6.71 -30.22
CA LYS A 488 15.43 7.50 -31.30
C LYS A 488 14.65 8.76 -31.67
N ALA A 489 13.38 8.83 -31.29
CA ALA A 489 12.58 10.05 -31.46
C ALA A 489 13.07 11.21 -30.58
N PHE A 490 13.74 10.93 -29.47
CA PHE A 490 14.30 11.96 -28.59
C PHE A 490 15.66 12.37 -29.12
N ILE A 491 15.71 13.57 -29.69
CA ILE A 491 16.88 14.10 -30.39
C ILE A 491 17.46 15.29 -29.64
N VAL A 492 18.60 15.78 -30.12
CA VAL A 492 19.25 16.99 -29.59
C VAL A 492 19.32 18.07 -30.66
N PRO A 493 19.39 19.36 -30.26
CA PRO A 493 19.64 20.44 -31.20
C PRO A 493 20.92 20.23 -32.02
N LYS A 494 20.95 20.79 -33.23
CA LYS A 494 22.13 20.72 -34.12
C LYS A 494 23.39 21.20 -33.40
N GLY A 495 24.48 20.45 -33.54
CA GLY A 495 25.76 20.74 -32.89
C GLY A 495 25.88 20.30 -31.43
N LYS A 496 24.86 19.61 -30.89
CA LYS A 496 24.90 18.99 -29.55
C LYS A 496 24.90 17.47 -29.64
N ILE A 497 25.26 16.83 -28.53
CA ILE A 497 25.18 15.37 -28.33
C ILE A 497 24.39 15.06 -27.07
N LEU A 498 23.76 13.89 -27.01
CA LEU A 498 23.11 13.39 -25.79
C LEU A 498 24.10 12.50 -25.03
N LEU A 499 24.41 12.86 -23.79
CA LEU A 499 25.20 12.04 -22.88
C LEU A 499 24.26 11.35 -21.89
N ALA A 500 24.30 10.02 -21.84
CA ALA A 500 23.56 9.22 -20.87
C ALA A 500 24.54 8.58 -19.88
N ALA A 501 24.30 8.80 -18.59
CA ALA A 501 25.03 8.17 -17.50
C ALA A 501 24.04 7.39 -16.63
N ASP A 502 24.38 6.14 -16.31
CA ASP A 502 23.55 5.24 -15.50
C ASP A 502 24.39 4.64 -14.38
N TYR A 503 23.80 4.53 -13.19
CA TYR A 503 24.49 3.92 -12.07
C TYR A 503 24.61 2.40 -12.25
N SER A 504 25.84 1.90 -12.30
CA SER A 504 26.08 0.47 -12.38
C SER A 504 25.75 -0.23 -11.06
N GLN A 505 24.59 -0.90 -11.02
CA GLN A 505 24.15 -1.80 -9.94
C GLN A 505 24.05 -1.12 -8.56
N ILE A 506 23.60 0.14 -8.51
CA ILE A 506 23.55 0.93 -7.26
C ILE A 506 22.75 0.25 -6.15
N GLU A 507 21.62 -0.40 -6.45
CA GLU A 507 20.81 -1.06 -5.43
C GLU A 507 21.58 -2.17 -4.72
N LEU A 508 22.37 -2.96 -5.46
CA LEU A 508 23.21 -4.02 -4.87
C LEU A 508 24.43 -3.45 -4.13
N ARG A 509 24.96 -2.30 -4.56
CA ARG A 509 26.03 -1.61 -3.83
C ARG A 509 25.54 -1.06 -2.49
N ILE A 510 24.33 -0.50 -2.47
CA ILE A 510 23.66 -0.07 -1.23
C ILE A 510 23.42 -1.28 -0.35
N LEU A 511 22.92 -2.40 -0.89
CA LEU A 511 22.74 -3.64 -0.14
C LEU A 511 24.06 -4.11 0.50
N ALA A 512 25.15 -4.14 -0.26
CA ALA A 512 26.47 -4.51 0.24
C ALA A 512 26.94 -3.60 1.39
N HIS A 513 26.61 -2.31 1.31
CA HIS A 513 26.92 -1.33 2.34
C HIS A 513 26.09 -1.55 3.61
N ILE A 514 24.75 -1.59 3.50
CA ILE A 514 23.83 -1.65 4.65
C ILE A 514 23.85 -3.02 5.35
N ALA A 515 23.98 -4.11 4.59
CA ALA A 515 24.10 -5.45 5.14
C ALA A 515 25.52 -5.72 5.65
N ASN A 516 26.50 -4.91 5.26
CA ASN A 516 27.92 -5.11 5.57
C ASN A 516 28.43 -6.52 5.18
N ASP A 517 27.98 -7.04 4.04
CA ASP A 517 28.31 -8.39 3.60
C ASP A 517 29.70 -8.47 2.96
N PRO A 518 30.63 -9.30 3.47
CA PRO A 518 32.00 -9.36 2.96
C PRO A 518 32.08 -9.94 1.54
N GLY A 519 31.18 -10.87 1.19
CA GLY A 519 31.14 -11.48 -0.15
C GLY A 519 30.72 -10.47 -1.21
N LEU A 520 29.65 -9.71 -0.95
CA LEU A 520 29.21 -8.64 -1.85
C LEU A 520 30.24 -7.52 -1.96
N LYS A 521 30.85 -7.10 -0.84
CA LYS A 521 31.89 -6.06 -0.84
C LYS A 521 33.12 -6.47 -1.64
N ALA A 522 33.59 -7.71 -1.45
CA ALA A 522 34.72 -8.24 -2.21
C ALA A 522 34.43 -8.29 -3.71
N ALA A 523 33.24 -8.75 -4.11
CA ALA A 523 32.85 -8.79 -5.51
C ALA A 523 32.90 -7.40 -6.17
N PHE A 524 32.38 -6.37 -5.49
CA PHE A 524 32.43 -4.99 -6.00
C PHE A 524 33.83 -4.39 -6.00
N GLN A 525 34.67 -4.69 -5.00
CA GLN A 525 36.06 -4.21 -4.92
C GLN A 525 36.95 -4.81 -6.01
N GLN A 526 36.70 -6.07 -6.36
CA GLN A 526 37.42 -6.78 -7.43
C GLN A 526 36.88 -6.44 -8.83
N GLY A 527 35.83 -5.62 -8.93
CA GLY A 527 35.20 -5.27 -10.21
C GLY A 527 34.47 -6.43 -10.89
N VAL A 528 34.14 -7.49 -10.14
CA VAL A 528 33.46 -8.67 -10.66
C VAL A 528 31.96 -8.43 -10.68
N ASP A 529 31.30 -8.90 -11.74
CA ASP A 529 29.85 -8.78 -11.86
C ASP A 529 29.12 -9.68 -10.85
N VAL A 530 28.44 -9.05 -9.89
CA VAL A 530 27.71 -9.72 -8.80
C VAL A 530 26.62 -10.67 -9.30
N HIS A 531 26.04 -10.42 -10.49
CA HIS A 531 25.08 -11.35 -11.08
C HIS A 531 25.75 -12.65 -11.55
N THR A 532 26.96 -12.53 -12.11
CA THR A 532 27.80 -13.65 -12.53
C THR A 532 28.29 -14.42 -11.31
N VAL A 533 28.66 -13.72 -10.23
CA VAL A 533 29.07 -14.33 -8.95
C VAL A 533 27.96 -15.16 -8.32
N ALA A 534 26.73 -14.62 -8.29
CA ALA A 534 25.58 -15.37 -7.82
C ALA A 534 25.28 -16.58 -8.72
N ALA A 535 25.33 -16.40 -10.05
CA ALA A 535 25.10 -17.48 -11.00
C ALA A 535 26.13 -18.60 -10.90
N ALA A 536 27.43 -18.28 -10.84
CA ALA A 536 28.51 -19.25 -10.69
C ALA A 536 28.29 -20.14 -9.45
N LYS A 537 27.84 -19.54 -8.36
CA LYS A 537 27.57 -20.24 -7.11
C LYS A 537 26.33 -21.13 -7.20
N ILE A 538 25.22 -20.58 -7.70
CA ILE A 538 23.95 -21.30 -7.91
C ILE A 538 24.13 -22.53 -8.82
N PHE A 539 24.83 -22.35 -9.94
CA PHE A 539 25.04 -23.41 -10.93
C PHE A 539 26.28 -24.26 -10.67
N LYS A 540 27.09 -23.90 -9.66
CA LYS A 540 28.35 -24.56 -9.30
C LYS A 540 29.32 -24.67 -10.49
N VAL A 541 29.46 -23.58 -11.24
CA VAL A 541 30.38 -23.44 -12.38
C VAL A 541 31.42 -22.34 -12.11
N PRO A 542 32.62 -22.41 -12.70
CA PRO A 542 33.58 -21.32 -12.66
C PRO A 542 32.98 -20.00 -13.18
N LEU A 543 33.45 -18.85 -12.68
CA LEU A 543 32.97 -17.52 -13.08
C LEU A 543 33.07 -17.29 -14.59
N GLU A 544 34.14 -17.80 -15.22
CA GLU A 544 34.41 -17.67 -16.65
C GLU A 544 33.45 -18.51 -17.52
N GLU A 545 32.86 -19.57 -16.95
CA GLU A 545 31.97 -20.50 -17.65
C GLU A 545 30.49 -20.11 -17.53
N VAL A 546 30.18 -19.04 -16.78
CA VAL A 546 28.80 -18.58 -16.61
C VAL A 546 28.24 -18.06 -17.93
N THR A 547 27.25 -18.77 -18.44
CA THR A 547 26.53 -18.37 -19.65
C THR A 547 25.65 -17.13 -19.42
N LYS A 548 25.29 -16.44 -20.52
CA LYS A 548 24.34 -15.31 -20.47
C LYS A 548 23.00 -15.67 -19.81
N GLN A 549 22.52 -16.89 -20.03
CA GLN A 549 21.28 -17.39 -19.43
C GLN A 549 21.43 -17.60 -17.92
N GLN A 550 22.50 -18.25 -17.48
CA GLN A 550 22.79 -18.43 -16.04
C GLN A 550 22.98 -17.09 -15.33
N ARG A 551 23.67 -16.13 -15.96
CA ARG A 551 23.77 -14.76 -15.45
C ARG A 551 22.41 -14.08 -15.28
N MET A 552 21.46 -14.34 -16.19
CA MET A 552 20.09 -13.81 -16.08
C MET A 552 19.35 -14.39 -14.87
N VAL A 553 19.55 -15.68 -14.60
CA VAL A 553 19.03 -16.34 -13.39
C VAL A 553 19.65 -15.72 -12.14
N GLY A 554 20.99 -15.60 -12.08
CA GLY A 554 21.68 -14.94 -10.97
C GLY A 554 21.21 -13.50 -10.74
N LYS A 555 20.97 -12.74 -11.81
CA LYS A 555 20.34 -11.42 -11.74
C LYS A 555 18.95 -11.47 -11.11
N THR A 556 18.12 -12.38 -11.56
CA THR A 556 16.75 -12.53 -11.07
C THR A 556 16.73 -12.90 -9.58
N VAL A 557 17.61 -13.82 -9.16
CA VAL A 557 17.76 -14.20 -7.74
C VAL A 557 18.22 -13.02 -6.90
N ASN A 558 19.24 -12.26 -7.32
CA ASN A 558 19.70 -11.08 -6.58
C ASN A 558 18.59 -10.05 -6.31
N PHE A 559 17.73 -9.80 -7.30
CA PHE A 559 16.61 -8.87 -7.12
C PHE A 559 15.47 -9.49 -6.31
N ALA A 560 15.16 -10.76 -6.53
CA ALA A 560 14.14 -11.48 -5.76
C ALA A 560 14.48 -11.46 -4.27
N THR A 561 15.74 -11.72 -3.90
CA THR A 561 16.18 -11.70 -2.50
C THR A 561 16.19 -10.29 -1.93
N LEU A 562 16.68 -9.29 -2.68
CA LEU A 562 16.63 -7.88 -2.26
C LEU A 562 15.20 -7.40 -1.94
N TYR A 563 14.20 -7.84 -2.71
CA TYR A 563 12.79 -7.46 -2.51
C TYR A 563 12.01 -8.43 -1.60
N GLY A 564 12.67 -9.40 -0.96
CA GLY A 564 12.01 -10.36 -0.06
C GLY A 564 11.03 -11.31 -0.77
N GLN A 565 11.23 -11.58 -2.06
CA GLN A 565 10.41 -12.48 -2.84
C GLN A 565 10.65 -13.94 -2.41
N GLY A 566 9.58 -14.64 -2.02
CA GLY A 566 9.65 -16.05 -1.64
C GLY A 566 9.83 -17.00 -2.83
N ALA A 567 10.24 -18.25 -2.56
CA ALA A 567 10.53 -19.28 -3.55
C ALA A 567 9.37 -19.55 -4.54
N HIS A 568 8.12 -19.41 -4.09
CA HIS A 568 6.92 -19.58 -4.94
C HIS A 568 6.77 -18.53 -6.04
N ALA A 569 7.17 -17.29 -5.76
CA ALA A 569 7.12 -16.23 -6.76
C ALA A 569 8.34 -16.32 -7.68
N LEU A 570 9.50 -16.69 -7.13
CA LEU A 570 10.73 -16.88 -7.91
C LEU A 570 10.60 -18.06 -8.90
N SER A 571 9.95 -19.16 -8.50
CA SER A 571 9.74 -20.33 -9.37
C SER A 571 8.92 -19.99 -10.60
N LYS A 572 7.86 -19.18 -10.45
CA LYS A 572 7.04 -18.69 -11.57
C LYS A 572 7.83 -17.76 -12.50
N GLN A 573 8.65 -16.88 -11.95
CA GLN A 573 9.42 -15.92 -12.75
C GLN A 573 10.55 -16.57 -13.54
N LEU A 574 11.17 -17.60 -12.98
CA LEU A 574 12.25 -18.35 -13.61
C LEU A 574 11.76 -19.55 -14.42
N GLU A 575 10.46 -19.87 -14.36
CA GLU A 575 9.87 -21.06 -14.99
C GLU A 575 10.58 -22.37 -14.56
N VAL A 576 10.90 -22.49 -13.26
CA VAL A 576 11.56 -23.66 -12.66
C VAL A 576 10.70 -24.28 -11.55
N GLU A 577 11.00 -25.52 -11.18
CA GLU A 577 10.34 -26.16 -10.03
C GLU A 577 10.56 -25.39 -8.73
N TYR A 578 9.56 -25.44 -7.84
CA TYR A 578 9.62 -24.78 -6.52
C TYR A 578 10.88 -25.15 -5.73
N LYS A 579 11.25 -26.45 -5.73
CA LYS A 579 12.45 -26.94 -5.03
C LYS A 579 13.74 -26.33 -5.57
N VAL A 580 13.81 -26.12 -6.89
CA VAL A 580 14.96 -25.49 -7.55
C VAL A 580 15.04 -24.01 -7.17
N ALA A 581 13.91 -23.30 -7.22
CA ALA A 581 13.86 -21.89 -6.80
C ALA A 581 14.21 -21.71 -5.30
N GLN A 582 13.77 -22.63 -4.44
CA GLN A 582 14.15 -22.63 -3.03
C GLN A 582 15.66 -22.84 -2.85
N ALA A 583 16.25 -23.83 -3.54
CA ALA A 583 17.68 -24.07 -3.50
C ALA A 583 18.50 -22.86 -3.99
N TYR A 584 18.00 -22.11 -4.98
CA TYR A 584 18.67 -20.89 -5.45
C TYR A 584 18.72 -19.79 -4.38
N ILE A 585 17.63 -19.61 -3.62
CA ILE A 585 17.58 -18.65 -2.51
C ILE A 585 18.50 -19.08 -1.38
N GLU A 586 18.50 -20.38 -1.03
CA GLU A 586 19.37 -20.93 0.00
C GLU A 586 20.84 -20.77 -0.34
N GLU A 587 21.25 -21.09 -1.57
CA GLU A 587 22.63 -20.93 -2.03
C GLU A 587 23.04 -19.45 -2.07
N TYR A 588 22.13 -18.55 -2.45
CA TYR A 588 22.39 -17.10 -2.40
C TYR A 588 22.67 -16.62 -0.97
N PHE A 589 21.85 -17.02 0.01
CA PHE A 589 22.08 -16.63 1.41
C PHE A 589 23.27 -17.33 2.04
N ALA A 590 23.62 -18.54 1.59
CA ALA A 590 24.86 -19.19 1.99
C ALA A 590 26.09 -18.43 1.47
N GLN A 591 25.99 -17.82 0.29
CA GLN A 591 27.05 -16.99 -0.28
C GLN A 591 27.13 -15.60 0.37
N PHE A 592 25.99 -15.01 0.72
CA PHE A 592 25.88 -13.66 1.28
C PHE A 592 25.14 -13.69 2.63
N PRO A 593 25.74 -14.29 3.68
CA PRO A 593 25.06 -14.56 4.95
C PRO A 593 24.62 -13.28 5.68
N LYS A 594 25.36 -12.18 5.55
CA LYS A 594 25.00 -10.92 6.23
C LYS A 594 23.80 -10.24 5.61
N VAL A 595 23.48 -10.53 4.34
CA VAL A 595 22.24 -10.09 3.71
C VAL A 595 21.03 -10.72 4.41
N LYS A 596 21.08 -12.02 4.70
CA LYS A 596 20.01 -12.72 5.42
C LYS A 596 19.82 -12.15 6.82
N GLU A 597 20.90 -12.01 7.59
CA GLU A 597 20.87 -11.43 8.94
C GLU A 597 20.26 -10.01 8.93
N TRP A 598 20.66 -9.18 7.95
CA TRP A 598 20.12 -7.83 7.81
C TRP A 598 18.62 -7.85 7.48
N MET A 599 18.17 -8.70 6.57
CA MET A 599 16.74 -8.82 6.23
C MET A 599 15.90 -9.27 7.44
N GLU A 600 16.36 -10.27 8.18
CA GLU A 600 15.69 -10.75 9.40
C GLU A 600 15.61 -9.64 10.46
N LYS A 601 16.70 -8.89 10.65
CA LYS A 601 16.75 -7.75 11.56
C LYS A 601 15.75 -6.65 11.16
N VAL A 602 15.68 -6.30 9.88
CA VAL A 602 14.75 -5.28 9.39
C VAL A 602 13.30 -5.71 9.57
N LEU A 603 12.99 -6.99 9.35
CA LEU A 603 11.64 -7.54 9.58
C LEU A 603 11.23 -7.56 11.05
N GLN A 604 12.18 -7.72 11.98
CA GLN A 604 11.90 -7.64 13.42
C GLN A 604 11.71 -6.21 13.92
N GLN A 605 12.23 -5.22 13.19
CA GLN A 605 12.15 -3.80 13.53
C GLN A 605 10.92 -3.10 12.93
N ALA A 606 10.31 -3.70 11.89
CA ALA A 606 9.19 -3.17 11.11
C ALA A 606 7.86 -3.83 11.49
#